data_AF-A0A7W8ZPK1-F1
#
_entry.id   AF-A0A7W8ZPK1-F1
#
_cell.length_a   1.000
_cell.length_b   1.000
_cell.length_c   1.000
_cell.angle_alpha   90.00
_cell.angle_beta   90.00
_cell.angle_gamma   90.00
#
_symmetry.space_group_name_H-M   'P 1'
#
loop_
_entity.id
_entity.type
_entity.pdbx_description
1 polymer ?
#
loop_
_entity_poly.entity_id
_entity_poly.type
_entity_poly.pdbx_seq_one_letter_code
_entity_poly.pdbx_strand_id
1 'polypeptide(L)'
;MNKTCIYCQKKLDGSDEHIIPKSINGNLHTKNLICSDCNNRFGTKVDAVLKENFAFLLHLLGVGSMRRMIVATDDGTEYIRDNKSGQLKQSKPDIQETKLEDGRVALKISGSDTVATFRAIATKAVRRFGRAAMKAEFTVTREQKFSPSVSSEWKLSVDETMILAINKIITEFYCYVDLDRSMISPLIEKVGNLDTDFENLIICNNSFEVREPEETEISHLIVIRSDEERKIIYAYLEIFNTLCVYCVLVKDYDGKKIDKVYHQDALTKEVLAVNITLNIGQIDGANVDYAHNLGALLSRYQDKNLVNDAVQVCKKIRTDLDEEVKQDKVTKEQADQMFIESSVKAMAHLMVYVYPDAVDDFTEEEQKGVNYIHSVIREDKIEEFKFFYQNFIGHDFKFDDDDVIYKMNEFIFSRFKIKNGVKMMKAYCCFISTNDGSKKYWPVSDVFRTLNLPTYPEEFSWL
;
A
#
# COMPACT_ATOMS: atom_id res chain seq x y z
N MET A 1 -34.69 -9.48 -22.10
CA MET A 1 -34.18 -9.83 -20.77
C MET A 1 -34.15 -11.33 -20.61
N ASN A 2 -32.96 -11.90 -20.47
CA ASN A 2 -32.79 -13.32 -20.20
C ASN A 2 -33.40 -13.66 -18.83
N LYS A 3 -34.16 -14.76 -18.75
CA LYS A 3 -34.84 -15.18 -17.52
C LYS A 3 -34.13 -16.34 -16.81
N THR A 4 -33.03 -16.82 -17.39
CA THR A 4 -32.27 -17.98 -16.92
C THR A 4 -30.83 -17.60 -16.59
N CYS A 5 -30.27 -18.30 -15.61
CA CYS A 5 -28.87 -18.23 -15.22
C CYS A 5 -27.97 -18.72 -16.36
N ILE A 6 -26.91 -17.97 -16.67
CA ILE A 6 -25.98 -18.34 -17.74
C ILE A 6 -25.28 -19.70 -17.51
N TYR A 7 -25.06 -20.11 -16.26
CA TYR A 7 -24.30 -21.31 -15.94
C TYR A 7 -25.16 -22.56 -15.75
N CYS A 8 -26.26 -22.47 -14.99
CA CYS A 8 -27.08 -23.64 -14.66
C CYS A 8 -28.43 -23.69 -15.37
N GLN A 9 -28.76 -22.68 -16.20
CA GLN A 9 -30.03 -22.55 -16.93
C GLN A 9 -31.30 -22.51 -16.07
N LYS A 10 -31.19 -22.53 -14.74
CA LYS A 10 -32.32 -22.31 -13.82
C LYS A 10 -32.83 -20.88 -13.94
N LYS A 11 -34.09 -20.66 -13.54
CA LYS A 11 -34.69 -19.32 -13.47
C LYS A 11 -33.89 -18.39 -12.54
N LEU A 12 -33.71 -17.14 -12.95
CA LEU A 12 -33.10 -16.11 -12.13
C LEU A 12 -34.00 -15.75 -10.94
N ASP A 13 -33.40 -15.60 -9.77
CA ASP A 13 -34.04 -15.29 -8.49
C ASP A 13 -33.75 -13.85 -8.02
N GLY A 14 -33.07 -13.04 -8.84
CA GLY A 14 -32.69 -11.67 -8.52
C GLY A 14 -31.43 -11.55 -7.66
N SER A 15 -30.61 -12.61 -7.59
CA SER A 15 -29.29 -12.58 -6.96
C SER A 15 -28.43 -11.45 -7.50
N ASP A 16 -27.82 -10.66 -6.60
CA ASP A 16 -26.98 -9.52 -6.94
C ASP A 16 -25.53 -9.98 -7.15
N GLU A 17 -25.16 -10.23 -8.40
CA GLU A 17 -23.83 -10.70 -8.78
C GLU A 17 -22.89 -9.54 -9.04
N HIS A 18 -21.67 -9.61 -8.50
CA HIS A 18 -20.61 -8.66 -8.74
C HIS A 18 -19.62 -9.21 -9.76
N ILE A 19 -19.69 -8.70 -11.00
CA ILE A 19 -18.83 -9.13 -12.12
C ILE A 19 -17.36 -8.96 -11.75
N ILE A 20 -17.00 -7.79 -11.22
CA ILE A 20 -15.75 -7.61 -10.47
C ILE A 20 -16.09 -7.74 -8.99
N PRO A 21 -15.54 -8.72 -8.27
CA PRO A 21 -15.95 -8.97 -6.90
C PRO A 21 -15.81 -7.75 -5.99
N LYS A 22 -16.82 -7.51 -5.15
CA LYS A 22 -16.80 -6.45 -4.13
C LYS A 22 -15.62 -6.60 -3.16
N SER A 23 -15.12 -7.83 -2.98
CA SER A 23 -13.96 -8.13 -2.14
C SER A 23 -12.68 -7.42 -2.61
N ILE A 24 -12.52 -7.20 -3.91
CA ILE A 24 -11.43 -6.43 -4.53
C ILE A 24 -11.84 -5.00 -4.91
N ASN A 25 -12.85 -4.47 -4.21
CA ASN A 25 -13.40 -3.12 -4.42
C ASN A 25 -14.09 -2.88 -5.78
N GLY A 26 -14.58 -3.94 -6.43
CA GLY A 26 -15.41 -3.82 -7.64
C GLY A 26 -16.80 -3.21 -7.38
N ASN A 27 -17.34 -2.56 -8.41
CA ASN A 27 -18.64 -1.89 -8.39
C ASN A 27 -19.60 -2.39 -9.49
N LEU A 28 -19.12 -3.06 -10.54
CA LEU A 28 -19.98 -3.60 -11.58
C LEU A 28 -20.80 -4.78 -11.06
N HIS A 29 -22.13 -4.64 -11.04
CA HIS A 29 -23.03 -5.67 -10.54
C HIS A 29 -24.32 -5.78 -11.35
N THR A 30 -24.99 -6.93 -11.25
CA THR A 30 -26.23 -7.22 -11.99
C THR A 30 -27.08 -8.25 -11.28
N LYS A 31 -28.41 -8.09 -11.39
CA LYS A 31 -29.41 -9.06 -10.89
C LYS A 31 -29.94 -10.02 -11.94
N ASN A 32 -29.44 -9.89 -13.17
CA ASN A 32 -30.05 -10.48 -14.36
C ASN A 32 -29.16 -11.51 -15.07
N LEU A 33 -28.13 -12.04 -14.39
CA LEU A 33 -27.12 -12.87 -15.02
C LEU A 33 -27.04 -14.30 -14.45
N ILE A 34 -27.00 -14.44 -13.13
CA ILE A 34 -26.92 -15.74 -12.45
C ILE A 34 -27.91 -15.86 -11.29
N CYS A 35 -28.22 -17.10 -10.89
CA CYS A 35 -29.02 -17.36 -9.70
C CYS A 35 -28.16 -17.39 -8.43
N SER A 36 -28.80 -17.33 -7.27
CA SER A 36 -28.12 -17.33 -5.96
C SER A 36 -27.30 -18.60 -5.71
N ASP A 37 -27.72 -19.77 -6.19
CA ASP A 37 -26.94 -21.02 -6.08
C ASP A 37 -25.56 -20.88 -6.74
N CYS A 38 -25.53 -20.37 -7.98
CA CYS A 38 -24.29 -20.15 -8.71
C CYS A 38 -23.46 -19.04 -8.06
N ASN A 39 -24.07 -17.91 -7.70
CA ASN A 39 -23.39 -16.79 -7.03
C ASN A 39 -22.69 -17.27 -5.75
N ASN A 40 -23.40 -17.94 -4.84
CA ASN A 40 -22.81 -18.46 -3.61
C ASN A 40 -21.68 -19.46 -3.85
N ARG A 41 -21.80 -20.29 -4.90
CA ARG A 41 -20.74 -21.24 -5.29
C ARG A 41 -19.49 -20.52 -5.79
N PHE A 42 -19.64 -19.48 -6.62
CA PHE A 42 -18.50 -18.68 -7.08
C PHE A 42 -17.89 -17.86 -5.95
N GLY A 43 -18.72 -17.23 -5.11
CA GLY A 43 -18.25 -16.45 -3.97
C GLY A 43 -17.39 -17.25 -3.00
N THR A 44 -17.70 -18.54 -2.81
CA THR A 44 -16.95 -19.43 -1.90
C THR A 44 -15.73 -20.09 -2.55
N LYS A 45 -15.80 -20.44 -3.84
CA LYS A 45 -14.76 -21.25 -4.51
C LYS A 45 -13.85 -20.48 -5.46
N VAL A 46 -14.30 -19.32 -5.96
CA VAL A 46 -13.63 -18.59 -7.04
C VAL A 46 -13.26 -17.18 -6.57
N ASP A 47 -14.21 -16.37 -6.10
CA ASP A 47 -13.93 -14.97 -5.76
C ASP A 47 -12.99 -14.80 -4.55
N ALA A 48 -12.85 -15.84 -3.72
CA ALA A 48 -11.95 -15.84 -2.58
C ALA A 48 -10.47 -15.68 -3.00
N VAL A 49 -10.06 -16.31 -4.11
CA VAL A 49 -8.67 -16.29 -4.60
C VAL A 49 -8.22 -14.86 -4.95
N LEU A 50 -9.13 -14.07 -5.52
CA LEU A 50 -8.90 -12.66 -5.85
C LEU A 50 -8.66 -11.85 -4.58
N LYS A 51 -9.51 -12.04 -3.56
CA LYS A 51 -9.36 -11.32 -2.28
C LYS A 51 -8.03 -11.65 -1.61
N GLU A 52 -7.63 -12.91 -1.60
CA GLU A 52 -6.39 -13.36 -0.97
C GLU A 52 -5.16 -12.80 -1.69
N ASN A 53 -5.13 -12.91 -3.02
CA ASN A 53 -4.01 -12.41 -3.82
C ASN A 53 -3.90 -10.89 -3.79
N PHE A 54 -5.01 -10.15 -3.78
CA PHE A 54 -4.99 -8.68 -3.74
C PHE A 54 -5.13 -8.09 -2.33
N ALA A 55 -5.09 -8.91 -1.29
CA ALA A 55 -5.21 -8.46 0.11
C ALA A 55 -4.16 -7.40 0.46
N PHE A 56 -2.95 -7.54 -0.08
CA PHE A 56 -1.87 -6.59 0.11
C PHE A 56 -2.22 -5.20 -0.44
N LEU A 57 -2.67 -5.13 -1.69
CA LEU A 57 -3.08 -3.89 -2.34
C LEU A 57 -4.27 -3.25 -1.64
N LEU A 58 -5.29 -4.04 -1.27
CA LEU A 58 -6.45 -3.54 -0.55
C LEU A 58 -6.06 -2.87 0.77
N HIS A 59 -5.16 -3.50 1.52
CA HIS A 59 -4.64 -2.92 2.77
C HIS A 59 -3.87 -1.63 2.51
N LEU A 60 -2.95 -1.66 1.54
CA LEU A 60 -2.05 -0.56 1.23
C LEU A 60 -2.77 0.68 0.69
N LEU A 61 -3.73 0.47 -0.22
CA LEU A 61 -4.56 1.51 -0.82
C LEU A 61 -5.68 1.99 0.12
N GLY A 62 -5.85 1.38 1.29
CA GLY A 62 -6.85 1.79 2.27
C GLY A 62 -8.29 1.44 1.88
N VAL A 63 -8.50 0.50 0.96
CA VAL A 63 -9.81 0.19 0.36
C VAL A 63 -10.31 -1.21 0.69
N GLY A 64 -11.61 -1.42 0.51
CA GLY A 64 -12.24 -2.71 0.79
C GLY A 64 -12.25 -3.08 2.28
N SER A 65 -12.17 -4.39 2.56
CA SER A 65 -12.33 -4.93 3.93
C SER A 65 -11.02 -5.23 4.66
N MET A 66 -9.87 -5.14 3.99
CA MET A 66 -8.57 -5.53 4.54
C MET A 66 -7.91 -4.40 5.36
N ARG A 67 -8.34 -4.24 6.61
CA ARG A 67 -7.82 -3.19 7.50
C ARG A 67 -6.50 -3.51 8.19
N ARG A 68 -6.18 -4.80 8.31
CA ARG A 68 -5.06 -5.29 9.11
C ARG A 68 -4.17 -6.20 8.28
N MET A 69 -2.86 -6.04 8.44
CA MET A 69 -1.84 -6.84 7.77
C MET A 69 -0.79 -7.29 8.77
N ILE A 70 -0.32 -8.52 8.62
CA ILE A 70 0.84 -9.01 9.37
C ILE A 70 2.10 -8.53 8.64
N VAL A 71 2.98 -7.90 9.40
CA VAL A 71 4.29 -7.43 8.96
C VAL A 71 5.34 -7.96 9.93
N ALA A 72 6.56 -8.18 9.47
CA ALA A 72 7.64 -8.70 10.30
C ALA A 72 8.82 -7.73 10.31
N THR A 73 9.48 -7.61 11.45
CA THR A 73 10.77 -6.92 11.58
C THR A 73 11.91 -7.81 11.10
N ASP A 74 13.10 -7.24 10.89
CA ASP A 74 14.29 -7.99 10.42
C ASP A 74 14.67 -9.16 11.35
N ASP A 75 14.29 -9.11 12.64
CA ASP A 75 14.50 -10.19 13.62
C ASP A 75 13.37 -11.24 13.64
N GLY A 76 12.38 -11.13 12.75
CA GLY A 76 11.25 -12.05 12.62
C GLY A 76 10.08 -11.76 13.58
N THR A 77 10.10 -10.66 14.35
CA THR A 77 8.98 -10.32 15.23
C THR A 77 7.76 -9.86 14.43
N GLU A 78 6.63 -10.55 14.62
CA GLU A 78 5.38 -10.25 13.91
C GLU A 78 4.60 -9.09 14.58
N TYR A 79 4.18 -8.14 13.75
CA TYR A 79 3.30 -7.04 14.09
C TYR A 79 2.05 -7.05 13.21
N ILE A 80 0.95 -6.55 13.74
CA ILE A 80 -0.26 -6.22 13.01
C ILE A 80 -0.23 -4.72 12.74
N ARG A 81 -0.19 -4.34 11.46
CA ARG A 81 -0.33 -2.96 11.00
C ARG A 81 -1.79 -2.67 10.68
N ASP A 82 -2.32 -1.59 11.22
CA ASP A 82 -3.64 -1.07 10.88
C ASP A 82 -3.50 0.08 9.86
N ASN A 83 -4.20 0.00 8.72
CA ASN A 83 -4.01 0.96 7.63
C ASN A 83 -4.63 2.34 7.88
N LYS A 84 -5.50 2.50 8.88
CA LYS A 84 -6.08 3.81 9.22
C LYS A 84 -5.23 4.58 10.22
N SER A 85 -4.80 3.90 11.27
CA SER A 85 -4.04 4.51 12.36
C SER A 85 -2.53 4.48 12.12
N GLY A 86 -2.06 3.63 11.20
CA GLY A 86 -0.63 3.37 10.99
C GLY A 86 0.04 2.64 12.16
N GLN A 87 -0.71 2.33 13.23
CA GLN A 87 -0.16 1.74 14.44
C GLN A 87 0.27 0.29 14.21
N LEU A 88 1.45 -0.03 14.73
CA LEU A 88 1.96 -1.39 14.82
C LEU A 88 1.61 -1.97 16.18
N LYS A 89 0.90 -3.10 16.19
CA LYS A 89 0.59 -3.85 17.40
C LYS A 89 1.24 -5.21 17.32
N GLN A 90 2.10 -5.55 18.28
CA GLN A 90 2.78 -6.84 18.29
C GLN A 90 1.74 -7.98 18.28
N SER A 91 1.84 -8.88 17.30
CA SER A 91 0.86 -9.97 17.07
C SER A 91 0.90 -11.00 18.20
N LYS A 92 2.10 -11.22 18.76
CA LYS A 92 2.36 -12.13 19.89
C LYS A 92 3.40 -11.51 20.82
N PRO A 93 3.28 -11.62 22.16
CA PRO A 93 4.32 -11.16 23.06
C PRO A 93 5.60 -11.99 22.87
N ASP A 94 6.74 -11.31 22.85
CA ASP A 94 8.06 -11.96 22.86
C ASP A 94 8.49 -12.22 24.31
N ILE A 95 9.00 -13.42 24.59
CA ILE A 95 9.38 -13.88 25.92
C ILE A 95 10.76 -14.52 25.82
N GLN A 96 11.78 -13.87 26.38
CA GLN A 96 13.14 -14.38 26.46
C GLN A 96 13.45 -14.85 27.88
N GLU A 97 14.08 -16.01 28.00
CA GLU A 97 14.47 -16.63 29.27
C GLU A 97 16.00 -16.60 29.42
N THR A 98 16.48 -16.06 30.55
CA THR A 98 17.89 -16.13 30.93
C THR A 98 18.01 -16.79 32.30
N LYS A 99 18.80 -17.87 32.37
CA LYS A 99 19.19 -18.47 33.66
C LYS A 99 20.34 -17.66 34.25
N LEU A 100 20.13 -17.13 35.44
CA LEU A 100 21.14 -16.40 36.19
C LEU A 100 22.04 -17.38 36.94
N GLU A 101 23.27 -16.97 37.24
CA GLU A 101 24.29 -17.79 37.90
C GLU A 101 23.87 -18.29 39.29
N ASP A 102 22.95 -17.57 39.95
CA ASP A 102 22.39 -17.91 41.26
C ASP A 102 21.18 -18.86 41.20
N GLY A 103 20.86 -19.40 40.01
CA GLY A 103 19.73 -20.30 39.79
C GLY A 103 18.37 -19.61 39.66
N ARG A 104 18.31 -18.27 39.70
CA ARG A 104 17.10 -17.51 39.34
C ARG A 104 16.89 -17.51 37.83
N VAL A 105 15.64 -17.32 37.41
CA VAL A 105 15.25 -17.20 36.01
C VAL A 105 14.77 -15.77 35.78
N ALA A 106 15.44 -15.05 34.88
CA ALA A 106 15.00 -13.75 34.40
C ALA A 106 14.14 -13.95 33.15
N LEU A 107 12.95 -13.33 33.13
CA LEU A 107 12.07 -13.30 31.97
C LEU A 107 12.02 -11.87 31.43
N LYS A 108 12.49 -11.67 30.19
CA LYS A 108 12.28 -10.42 29.46
C LYS A 108 11.05 -10.59 28.58
N ILE A 109 10.01 -9.79 28.81
CA ILE A 109 8.73 -9.86 28.09
C ILE A 109 8.54 -8.54 27.35
N SER A 110 8.31 -8.59 26.04
CA SER A 110 7.94 -7.41 25.25
C SER A 110 6.56 -7.61 24.59
N GLY A 111 5.71 -6.58 24.61
CA GLY A 111 4.29 -6.69 24.25
C GLY A 111 3.49 -5.38 24.43
N SER A 112 2.16 -5.50 24.53
CA SER A 112 1.21 -4.36 24.49
C SER A 112 1.36 -3.33 25.62
N ASP A 113 1.12 -2.07 25.30
CA ASP A 113 1.37 -0.84 26.08
C ASP A 113 0.71 -0.72 27.48
N THR A 114 -0.09 -1.69 27.92
CA THR A 114 -0.79 -1.63 29.21
C THR A 114 -0.15 -2.57 30.24
N VAL A 115 0.29 -1.98 31.37
CA VAL A 115 0.92 -2.67 32.51
C VAL A 115 0.09 -3.87 33.01
N ALA A 116 -1.25 -3.76 32.99
CA ALA A 116 -2.16 -4.84 33.37
C ALA A 116 -2.05 -6.06 32.44
N THR A 117 -1.89 -5.83 31.14
CA THR A 117 -1.74 -6.89 30.13
C THR A 117 -0.36 -7.52 30.22
N PHE A 118 0.69 -6.72 30.45
CA PHE A 118 2.03 -7.24 30.75
C PHE A 118 2.04 -8.15 31.99
N ARG A 119 1.41 -7.75 33.10
CA ARG A 119 1.31 -8.58 34.31
C ARG A 119 0.54 -9.87 34.04
N ALA A 120 -0.53 -9.84 33.25
CA ALA A 120 -1.28 -11.03 32.86
C ALA A 120 -0.45 -11.99 31.99
N ILE A 121 0.30 -11.46 31.01
CA ILE A 121 1.22 -12.23 30.16
C ILE A 121 2.35 -12.84 30.99
N ALA A 122 2.97 -12.05 31.88
CA ALA A 122 4.03 -12.52 32.78
C ALA A 122 3.54 -13.62 33.72
N THR A 123 2.34 -13.47 34.28
CA THR A 123 1.70 -14.49 35.12
C THR A 123 1.45 -15.78 34.32
N LYS A 124 1.00 -15.66 33.07
CA LYS A 124 0.77 -16.81 32.18
C LYS A 124 2.08 -17.50 31.77
N ALA A 125 3.14 -16.73 31.53
CA ALA A 125 4.49 -17.24 31.26
C ALA A 125 5.00 -18.05 32.47
N VAL A 126 4.97 -17.49 33.68
CA VAL A 126 5.38 -18.17 34.93
C VAL A 126 4.61 -19.48 35.16
N ARG A 127 3.31 -19.51 34.85
CA ARG A 127 2.48 -20.73 34.91
C ARG A 127 2.91 -21.79 33.88
N ARG A 128 3.22 -21.38 32.65
CA ARG A 128 3.69 -22.28 31.57
C ARG A 128 5.01 -22.98 31.92
N PHE A 129 5.86 -22.34 32.72
CA PHE A 129 7.12 -22.90 33.19
C PHE A 129 7.01 -23.70 34.51
N GLY A 130 5.80 -24.08 34.92
CA GLY A 130 5.58 -25.07 35.99
C GLY A 130 5.89 -24.60 37.42
N ARG A 131 6.11 -23.30 37.64
CA ARG A 131 6.44 -22.73 38.96
C ARG A 131 5.35 -21.79 39.44
N ALA A 132 4.17 -22.35 39.72
CA ALA A 132 3.00 -21.60 40.18
C ALA A 132 3.17 -20.90 41.56
N ALA A 133 4.28 -21.11 42.26
CA ALA A 133 4.50 -20.69 43.65
C ALA A 133 5.65 -19.67 43.86
N MET A 134 6.29 -19.14 42.81
CA MET A 134 7.34 -18.13 42.99
C MET A 134 6.75 -16.73 43.21
N LYS A 135 7.20 -16.03 44.27
CA LYS A 135 7.05 -14.57 44.40
C LYS A 135 7.89 -13.94 43.29
N ALA A 136 7.24 -13.41 42.26
CA ALA A 136 7.89 -12.68 41.20
C ALA A 136 7.89 -11.19 41.53
N GLU A 137 9.07 -10.59 41.59
CA GLU A 137 9.23 -9.14 41.55
C GLU A 137 9.27 -8.70 40.09
N PHE A 138 8.48 -7.68 39.75
CA PHE A 138 8.37 -7.19 38.38
C PHE A 138 8.87 -5.75 38.32
N THR A 139 9.88 -5.51 37.51
CA THR A 139 10.26 -4.16 37.07
C THR A 139 9.67 -3.94 35.70
N VAL A 140 8.88 -2.87 35.54
CA VAL A 140 8.31 -2.49 34.25
C VAL A 140 9.06 -1.27 33.76
N THR A 141 9.88 -1.45 32.74
CA THR A 141 10.51 -0.36 31.99
C THR A 141 9.69 -0.09 30.73
N ARG A 142 9.39 1.18 30.49
CA ARG A 142 8.72 1.62 29.27
C ARG A 142 9.78 2.09 28.28
N GLU A 143 10.02 1.32 27.24
CA GLU A 143 10.86 1.75 26.13
C GLU A 143 9.95 2.32 25.03
N GLN A 144 10.25 3.55 24.58
CA GLN A 144 9.63 4.07 23.37
C GLN A 144 10.27 3.32 22.20
N LYS A 145 9.61 2.28 21.69
CA LYS A 145 10.15 1.52 20.57
C LYS A 145 10.26 2.43 19.34
N PHE A 146 11.46 2.41 18.76
CA PHE A 146 11.73 2.73 17.37
C PHE A 146 10.61 2.18 16.48
N SER A 147 10.13 2.93 15.48
CA SER A 147 9.29 2.37 14.41
C SER A 147 10.18 1.39 13.65
N PRO A 148 10.10 0.08 13.91
CA PRO A 148 11.05 -0.83 13.33
C PRO A 148 10.80 -0.91 11.83
N SER A 149 11.87 -1.08 11.05
CA SER A 149 11.71 -1.43 9.65
C SER A 149 10.95 -2.74 9.60
N VAL A 150 9.73 -2.67 9.09
CA VAL A 150 8.86 -3.83 8.89
C VAL A 150 8.78 -4.13 7.42
N SER A 151 8.76 -5.40 7.09
CA SER A 151 8.57 -5.90 5.73
C SER A 151 7.39 -6.87 5.71
N SER A 152 6.82 -7.04 4.53
CA SER A 152 5.83 -8.07 4.25
C SER A 152 6.14 -8.61 2.88
N GLU A 153 6.11 -9.93 2.74
CA GLU A 153 6.25 -10.57 1.44
C GLU A 153 4.86 -10.68 0.82
N TRP A 154 4.70 -10.04 -0.33
CA TRP A 154 3.52 -10.22 -1.16
C TRP A 154 3.88 -11.13 -2.33
N LYS A 155 3.12 -12.22 -2.46
CA LYS A 155 3.20 -13.13 -3.60
C LYS A 155 1.88 -13.09 -4.35
N LEU A 156 1.91 -12.55 -5.57
CA LEU A 156 0.82 -12.73 -6.52
C LEU A 156 1.00 -14.08 -7.20
N SER A 157 0.04 -14.98 -6.98
CA SER A 157 0.02 -16.32 -7.59
C SER A 157 -1.08 -16.35 -8.63
N VAL A 158 -0.71 -16.46 -9.91
CA VAL A 158 -1.66 -16.76 -10.98
C VAL A 158 -1.69 -18.26 -11.18
N ASP A 159 -2.39 -18.93 -10.28
CA ASP A 159 -2.68 -20.36 -10.37
C ASP A 159 -3.96 -20.62 -11.19
N GLU A 160 -4.24 -21.90 -11.38
CA GLU A 160 -5.45 -22.45 -12.00
C GLU A 160 -6.77 -21.82 -11.47
N THR A 161 -6.85 -21.53 -10.16
CA THR A 161 -8.05 -20.95 -9.55
C THR A 161 -8.15 -19.46 -9.87
N MET A 162 -7.04 -18.74 -9.88
CA MET A 162 -6.97 -17.35 -10.35
C MET A 162 -7.38 -17.24 -11.82
N ILE A 163 -6.92 -18.15 -12.67
CA ILE A 163 -7.28 -18.21 -14.10
C ILE A 163 -8.79 -18.44 -14.26
N LEU A 164 -9.40 -19.35 -13.48
CA LEU A 164 -10.85 -19.53 -13.44
C LEU A 164 -11.58 -18.25 -13.00
N ALA A 165 -11.06 -17.55 -11.97
CA ALA A 165 -11.66 -16.30 -11.50
C ALA A 165 -11.62 -15.19 -12.55
N ILE A 166 -10.50 -15.08 -13.29
CA ILE A 166 -10.38 -14.13 -14.41
C ILE A 166 -11.37 -14.47 -15.53
N ASN A 167 -11.46 -15.74 -15.93
CA ASN A 167 -12.42 -16.18 -16.94
C ASN A 167 -13.88 -15.97 -16.48
N LYS A 168 -14.18 -16.10 -15.19
CA LYS A 168 -15.49 -15.74 -14.60
C LYS A 168 -15.82 -14.26 -14.82
N ILE A 169 -14.92 -13.35 -14.41
CA ILE A 169 -15.10 -11.90 -14.62
C ILE A 169 -15.38 -11.58 -16.10
N ILE A 170 -14.55 -12.13 -16.99
CA ILE A 170 -14.63 -11.86 -18.44
C ILE A 170 -15.93 -12.42 -19.05
N THR A 171 -16.27 -13.67 -18.72
CA THR A 171 -17.49 -14.35 -19.21
C THR A 171 -18.75 -13.61 -18.76
N GLU A 172 -18.77 -13.17 -17.50
CA GLU A 172 -19.90 -12.43 -16.96
C GLU A 172 -20.02 -11.05 -17.60
N PHE A 173 -18.90 -10.35 -17.80
CA PHE A 173 -18.91 -9.08 -18.50
C PHE A 173 -19.40 -9.22 -19.95
N TYR A 174 -18.92 -10.23 -20.69
CA TYR A 174 -19.38 -10.53 -22.05
C TYR A 174 -20.90 -10.71 -22.12
N CYS A 175 -21.45 -11.50 -21.19
CA CYS A 175 -22.88 -11.75 -21.13
C CYS A 175 -23.67 -10.54 -20.61
N TYR A 176 -23.09 -9.70 -19.76
CA TYR A 176 -23.68 -8.48 -19.22
C TYR A 176 -23.86 -7.41 -20.30
N VAL A 177 -22.90 -7.28 -21.21
CA VAL A 177 -22.98 -6.35 -22.35
C VAL A 177 -23.78 -6.90 -23.55
N ASP A 178 -24.53 -7.99 -23.33
CA ASP A 178 -25.50 -8.61 -24.23
C ASP A 178 -24.91 -9.06 -25.58
N LEU A 179 -23.67 -9.59 -25.57
CA LEU A 179 -23.08 -10.26 -26.72
C LEU A 179 -23.59 -11.71 -26.87
N ASP A 180 -23.41 -12.28 -28.07
CA ASP A 180 -23.94 -13.59 -28.42
C ASP A 180 -23.27 -14.72 -27.64
N ARG A 181 -23.99 -15.22 -26.62
CA ARG A 181 -23.55 -16.28 -25.72
C ARG A 181 -23.21 -17.59 -26.44
N SER A 182 -23.79 -17.85 -27.61
CA SER A 182 -23.52 -19.07 -28.35
C SER A 182 -22.05 -19.14 -28.80
N MET A 183 -21.42 -17.99 -29.04
CA MET A 183 -20.02 -17.90 -29.46
C MET A 183 -19.03 -18.31 -28.36
N ILE A 184 -19.42 -18.15 -27.10
CA ILE A 184 -18.58 -18.49 -25.93
C ILE A 184 -19.21 -19.59 -25.07
N SER A 185 -20.14 -20.38 -25.61
CA SER A 185 -20.80 -21.46 -24.88
C SER A 185 -19.82 -22.45 -24.23
N PRO A 186 -18.72 -22.87 -24.90
CA PRO A 186 -17.72 -23.74 -24.27
C PRO A 186 -17.06 -23.09 -23.04
N LEU A 187 -16.81 -21.77 -23.09
CA LEU A 187 -16.23 -21.03 -21.98
C LEU A 187 -17.22 -20.91 -20.81
N ILE A 188 -18.49 -20.59 -21.09
CA ILE A 188 -19.56 -20.56 -20.09
C ILE A 188 -19.67 -21.91 -19.38
N GLU A 189 -19.61 -23.01 -20.14
CA GLU A 189 -19.68 -24.36 -19.58
C GLU A 189 -18.47 -24.67 -18.69
N LYS A 190 -17.25 -24.38 -19.16
CA LYS A 190 -16.02 -24.57 -18.37
C LYS A 190 -16.05 -23.80 -17.05
N VAL A 191 -16.34 -22.49 -17.11
CA VAL A 191 -16.46 -21.65 -15.91
C VAL A 191 -17.60 -22.16 -15.00
N GLY A 192 -18.73 -22.53 -15.59
CA GLY A 192 -19.89 -23.10 -14.88
C GLY A 192 -19.59 -24.43 -14.18
N ASN A 193 -18.65 -25.21 -14.69
CA ASN A 193 -18.21 -26.48 -14.09
C ASN A 193 -17.03 -26.32 -13.13
N LEU A 194 -16.51 -25.10 -12.96
CA LEU A 194 -15.29 -24.81 -12.19
C LEU A 194 -14.07 -25.56 -12.74
N ASP A 195 -14.03 -25.75 -14.07
CA ASP A 195 -12.86 -26.24 -14.76
C ASP A 195 -11.71 -25.24 -14.57
N THR A 196 -10.48 -25.73 -14.43
CA THR A 196 -9.28 -24.90 -14.28
C THR A 196 -8.35 -24.98 -15.48
N ASP A 197 -8.63 -25.86 -16.43
CA ASP A 197 -7.82 -26.06 -17.63
C ASP A 197 -8.18 -25.03 -18.70
N PHE A 198 -7.41 -23.94 -18.76
CA PHE A 198 -7.59 -22.85 -19.69
C PHE A 198 -6.28 -22.50 -20.41
N GLU A 199 -6.33 -22.51 -21.74
CA GLU A 199 -5.22 -22.10 -22.62
C GLU A 199 -5.50 -20.76 -23.32
N ASN A 200 -6.61 -20.10 -22.96
CA ASN A 200 -7.09 -18.91 -23.65
C ASN A 200 -6.51 -17.59 -23.10
N LEU A 201 -5.65 -17.66 -22.07
CA LEU A 201 -5.22 -16.53 -21.26
C LEU A 201 -3.71 -16.32 -21.37
N ILE A 202 -3.31 -15.05 -21.54
CA ILE A 202 -1.93 -14.59 -21.51
C ILE A 202 -1.83 -13.46 -20.47
N ILE A 203 -0.91 -13.61 -19.51
CA ILE A 203 -0.53 -12.53 -18.60
C ILE A 203 0.39 -11.59 -19.37
N CYS A 204 0.03 -10.31 -19.43
CA CYS A 204 0.70 -9.31 -20.27
C CYS A 204 1.19 -8.10 -19.45
N ASN A 205 1.81 -8.42 -18.31
CA ASN A 205 2.42 -7.49 -17.36
C ASN A 205 3.76 -6.91 -17.85
N ASN A 206 3.86 -6.57 -19.13
CA ASN A 206 5.10 -6.12 -19.76
C ASN A 206 5.23 -4.59 -19.63
N SER A 207 5.47 -4.06 -18.43
CA SER A 207 5.78 -2.63 -18.20
C SER A 207 4.89 -1.64 -18.97
N PHE A 208 3.58 -1.86 -18.93
CA PHE A 208 2.57 -1.03 -19.61
C PHE A 208 2.61 -1.00 -21.15
N GLU A 209 3.28 -1.94 -21.82
CA GLU A 209 3.34 -2.04 -23.30
C GLU A 209 1.95 -2.11 -23.97
N VAL A 210 0.99 -2.79 -23.32
CA VAL A 210 -0.39 -2.93 -23.83
C VAL A 210 -1.19 -1.65 -23.59
N ARG A 211 -1.04 -1.06 -22.40
CA ARG A 211 -1.69 0.19 -22.00
C ARG A 211 -0.91 0.83 -20.87
N GLU A 212 -0.66 2.11 -21.03
CA GLU A 212 -0.17 3.00 -19.98
C GLU A 212 -1.36 3.62 -19.23
N PRO A 213 -1.50 3.40 -17.90
CA PRO A 213 -2.46 4.12 -17.08
C PRO A 213 -2.08 5.60 -16.96
N GLU A 214 -3.08 6.48 -16.81
CA GLU A 214 -2.82 7.91 -16.53
C GLU A 214 -2.08 8.10 -15.20
N GLU A 215 -1.44 9.26 -14.99
CA GLU A 215 -0.52 9.55 -13.87
C GLU A 215 -1.10 9.25 -12.47
N THR A 216 -2.41 9.40 -12.26
CA THR A 216 -3.06 9.14 -10.96
C THR A 216 -4.09 8.02 -11.05
N GLU A 217 -4.05 7.25 -12.13
CA GLU A 217 -5.00 6.17 -12.39
C GLU A 217 -4.68 4.94 -11.54
N ILE A 218 -5.66 4.54 -10.73
CA ILE A 218 -5.69 3.25 -10.05
C ILE A 218 -7.07 2.67 -10.31
N SER A 219 -7.16 1.73 -11.25
CA SER A 219 -8.43 1.32 -11.83
C SER A 219 -8.57 -0.19 -11.99
N HIS A 220 -9.81 -0.62 -12.15
CA HIS A 220 -10.15 -1.91 -12.76
C HIS A 220 -10.71 -1.65 -14.15
N LEU A 221 -10.26 -2.43 -15.13
CA LEU A 221 -10.62 -2.25 -16.53
C LEU A 221 -11.00 -3.59 -17.15
N ILE A 222 -12.11 -3.65 -17.87
CA ILE A 222 -12.48 -4.78 -18.73
C ILE A 222 -12.76 -4.22 -20.13
N VAL A 223 -12.08 -4.75 -21.13
CA VAL A 223 -12.31 -4.45 -22.54
C VAL A 223 -12.67 -5.74 -23.26
N ILE A 224 -13.71 -5.74 -24.09
CA ILE A 224 -14.01 -6.80 -25.05
C ILE A 224 -14.06 -6.17 -26.43
N ARG A 225 -13.23 -6.67 -27.34
CA ARG A 225 -13.09 -6.15 -28.71
C ARG A 225 -12.97 -7.27 -29.72
N SER A 226 -13.41 -6.99 -30.94
CA SER A 226 -13.06 -7.81 -32.10
C SER A 226 -11.78 -7.28 -32.74
N ASP A 227 -10.90 -8.18 -33.14
CA ASP A 227 -9.75 -7.90 -34.00
C ASP A 227 -10.03 -8.49 -35.39
N GLU A 228 -10.24 -7.60 -36.35
CA GLU A 228 -10.65 -7.95 -37.73
C GLU A 228 -9.50 -8.59 -38.53
N GLU A 229 -8.25 -8.23 -38.23
CA GLU A 229 -7.08 -8.78 -38.91
C GLU A 229 -6.80 -10.20 -38.43
N ARG A 230 -6.86 -10.41 -37.11
CA ARG A 230 -6.67 -11.75 -36.51
C ARG A 230 -7.92 -12.61 -36.51
N LYS A 231 -9.08 -12.05 -36.88
CA LYS A 231 -10.39 -12.70 -36.83
C LYS A 231 -10.70 -13.31 -35.47
N ILE A 232 -10.58 -12.52 -34.41
CA ILE A 232 -10.85 -12.98 -33.04
C ILE A 232 -11.77 -12.02 -32.30
N ILE A 233 -12.44 -12.52 -31.27
CA ILE A 233 -12.91 -11.69 -30.15
C ILE A 233 -11.96 -11.92 -29.00
N TYR A 234 -11.45 -10.85 -28.41
CA TYR A 234 -10.60 -10.92 -27.23
C TYR A 234 -11.17 -10.08 -26.10
N ALA A 235 -10.72 -10.39 -24.89
CA ALA A 235 -10.88 -9.57 -23.71
C ALA A 235 -9.51 -9.11 -23.20
N TYR A 236 -9.48 -7.91 -22.63
CA TYR A 236 -8.35 -7.40 -21.87
C TYR A 236 -8.86 -6.97 -20.49
N LEU A 237 -8.22 -7.45 -19.42
CA LEU A 237 -8.58 -7.22 -18.04
C LEU A 237 -7.41 -6.61 -17.30
N GLU A 238 -7.64 -5.52 -16.57
CA GLU A 238 -6.72 -5.00 -15.56
C GLU A 238 -7.37 -5.02 -14.18
N ILE A 239 -6.64 -5.53 -13.19
CA ILE A 239 -7.00 -5.43 -11.77
C ILE A 239 -5.97 -4.55 -11.07
N PHE A 240 -6.42 -3.41 -10.53
CA PHE A 240 -5.58 -2.35 -9.95
C PHE A 240 -4.46 -1.86 -10.89
N ASN A 241 -4.54 -2.09 -12.20
CA ASN A 241 -3.41 -1.91 -13.16
C ASN A 241 -2.14 -2.72 -12.80
N THR A 242 -2.26 -3.69 -11.89
CA THR A 242 -1.14 -4.54 -11.42
C THR A 242 -1.18 -5.95 -11.98
N LEU A 243 -2.35 -6.46 -12.33
CA LEU A 243 -2.51 -7.69 -13.08
C LEU A 243 -3.16 -7.33 -14.41
N CYS A 244 -2.45 -7.55 -15.51
CA CYS A 244 -2.91 -7.27 -16.86
C CYS A 244 -3.02 -8.59 -17.62
N VAL A 245 -4.20 -8.84 -18.19
CA VAL A 245 -4.52 -10.12 -18.80
C VAL A 245 -5.15 -9.90 -20.16
N TYR A 246 -4.63 -10.63 -21.15
CA TYR A 246 -5.22 -10.77 -22.48
C TYR A 246 -5.85 -12.15 -22.62
N CYS A 247 -7.07 -12.24 -23.13
CA CYS A 247 -7.82 -13.48 -23.25
C CYS A 247 -8.49 -13.59 -24.62
N VAL A 248 -8.26 -14.68 -25.35
CA VAL A 248 -8.96 -14.96 -26.62
C VAL A 248 -10.27 -15.68 -26.33
N LEU A 249 -11.39 -15.05 -26.67
CA LEU A 249 -12.73 -15.60 -26.41
C LEU A 249 -13.27 -16.41 -27.58
N VAL A 250 -13.06 -15.92 -28.80
CA VAL A 250 -13.58 -16.53 -30.03
C VAL A 250 -12.51 -16.45 -31.10
N LYS A 251 -12.32 -17.56 -31.83
CA LYS A 251 -11.47 -17.64 -33.03
C LYS A 251 -12.34 -17.67 -34.28
N ASP A 252 -11.75 -17.31 -35.43
CA ASP A 252 -12.41 -17.29 -36.73
C ASP A 252 -13.67 -16.39 -36.75
N TYR A 253 -13.61 -15.26 -36.05
CA TYR A 253 -14.69 -14.29 -35.96
C TYR A 253 -14.75 -13.38 -37.19
N ASP A 254 -15.79 -13.54 -37.99
CA ASP A 254 -16.10 -12.70 -39.17
C ASP A 254 -17.37 -11.84 -38.95
N GLY A 255 -17.73 -11.58 -37.69
CA GLY A 255 -18.93 -10.82 -37.34
C GLY A 255 -18.74 -9.29 -37.37
N LYS A 256 -19.68 -8.56 -36.76
CA LYS A 256 -19.61 -7.09 -36.67
C LYS A 256 -18.54 -6.66 -35.68
N LYS A 257 -17.95 -5.48 -35.90
CA LYS A 257 -17.02 -4.88 -34.94
C LYS A 257 -17.64 -4.79 -33.54
N ILE A 258 -16.92 -5.32 -32.54
CA ILE A 258 -17.26 -5.26 -31.13
C ILE A 258 -16.28 -4.31 -30.44
N ASP A 259 -16.81 -3.38 -29.64
CA ASP A 259 -16.04 -2.55 -28.71
C ASP A 259 -16.89 -2.29 -27.46
N LYS A 260 -16.52 -2.94 -26.37
CA LYS A 260 -17.19 -2.85 -25.07
C LYS A 260 -16.15 -2.62 -24.00
N VAL A 261 -16.35 -1.58 -23.20
CA VAL A 261 -15.40 -1.16 -22.16
C VAL A 261 -16.16 -0.94 -20.86
N TYR A 262 -15.59 -1.42 -19.77
CA TYR A 262 -15.94 -1.03 -18.42
C TYR A 262 -14.67 -0.60 -17.69
N HIS A 263 -14.66 0.63 -17.19
CA HIS A 263 -13.51 1.23 -16.52
C HIS A 263 -13.99 1.86 -15.22
N GLN A 264 -13.42 1.46 -14.10
CA GLN A 264 -13.73 2.07 -12.80
C GLN A 264 -12.48 2.50 -12.07
N ASP A 265 -12.55 3.61 -11.36
CA ASP A 265 -11.59 3.94 -10.32
C ASP A 265 -11.68 2.87 -9.21
N ALA A 266 -10.58 2.19 -8.94
CA ALA A 266 -10.52 1.10 -7.97
C ALA A 266 -10.47 1.59 -6.52
N LEU A 267 -10.36 2.91 -6.29
CA LEU A 267 -10.46 3.53 -4.97
C LEU A 267 -11.87 4.07 -4.72
N THR A 268 -12.37 4.91 -5.62
CA THR A 268 -13.65 5.63 -5.45
C THR A 268 -14.86 4.84 -5.95
N LYS A 269 -14.66 3.82 -6.79
CA LYS A 269 -15.69 3.04 -7.50
C LYS A 269 -16.45 3.80 -8.59
N GLU A 270 -16.03 5.02 -8.87
CA GLU A 270 -16.60 5.82 -9.94
C GLU A 270 -16.30 5.18 -11.29
N VAL A 271 -17.31 5.12 -12.17
CA VAL A 271 -17.14 4.62 -13.53
C VAL A 271 -16.52 5.75 -14.35
N LEU A 272 -15.40 5.46 -14.99
CA LEU A 272 -14.62 6.39 -15.77
C LEU A 272 -15.05 6.32 -17.23
N ALA A 273 -15.35 7.47 -17.82
CA ALA A 273 -15.72 7.60 -19.23
C ALA A 273 -14.50 8.04 -20.04
N VAL A 274 -13.54 7.12 -20.23
CA VAL A 274 -12.28 7.36 -20.94
C VAL A 274 -12.20 6.47 -22.17
N ASN A 275 -11.66 7.01 -23.27
CA ASN A 275 -11.38 6.21 -24.46
C ASN A 275 -10.14 5.35 -24.21
N ILE A 276 -10.30 4.04 -24.23
CA ILE A 276 -9.22 3.10 -23.97
C ILE A 276 -8.56 2.69 -25.28
N THR A 277 -7.27 3.00 -25.43
CA THR A 277 -6.43 2.50 -26.53
C THR A 277 -5.62 1.32 -26.01
N LEU A 278 -5.58 0.23 -26.77
CA LEU A 278 -4.81 -0.96 -26.41
C LEU A 278 -3.84 -1.29 -27.55
N ASN A 279 -2.58 -1.50 -27.20
CA ASN A 279 -1.55 -2.01 -28.12
C ASN A 279 -1.51 -3.54 -28.03
N ILE A 280 -2.48 -4.18 -28.70
CA ILE A 280 -2.61 -5.64 -28.75
C ILE A 280 -1.75 -6.17 -29.91
N GLY A 281 -0.50 -5.71 -30.06
CA GLY A 281 0.42 -6.21 -31.08
C GLY A 281 0.82 -7.66 -30.83
N GLN A 282 2.11 -7.99 -30.84
CA GLN A 282 2.57 -9.27 -30.30
C GLN A 282 2.54 -9.21 -28.78
N ILE A 283 1.58 -9.91 -28.17
CA ILE A 283 1.56 -10.11 -26.72
C ILE A 283 2.33 -11.39 -26.43
N ASP A 284 3.61 -11.22 -26.07
CA ASP A 284 4.46 -12.34 -25.67
C ASP A 284 4.28 -12.60 -24.17
N GLY A 285 3.72 -13.75 -23.82
CA GLY A 285 3.44 -14.15 -22.42
C GLY A 285 4.67 -14.48 -21.56
N ALA A 286 5.86 -14.01 -21.93
CA ALA A 286 7.13 -14.47 -21.36
C ALA A 286 7.73 -13.54 -20.30
N ASN A 287 7.42 -12.23 -20.29
CA ASN A 287 8.05 -11.25 -19.39
C ASN A 287 7.05 -10.63 -18.42
N VAL A 288 6.64 -11.41 -17.43
CA VAL A 288 5.75 -10.94 -16.37
C VAL A 288 6.55 -10.10 -15.36
N ASP A 289 6.48 -8.77 -15.44
CA ASP A 289 7.11 -7.86 -14.47
C ASP A 289 6.08 -7.24 -13.51
N TYR A 290 5.67 -8.03 -12.52
CA TYR A 290 4.78 -7.54 -11.45
C TYR A 290 5.43 -6.45 -10.59
N ALA A 291 6.75 -6.46 -10.45
CA ALA A 291 7.46 -5.52 -9.59
C ALA A 291 7.40 -4.11 -10.19
N HIS A 292 7.57 -3.99 -11.51
CA HIS A 292 7.39 -2.74 -12.23
C HIS A 292 5.97 -2.19 -12.04
N ASN A 293 4.94 -2.97 -12.36
CA ASN A 293 3.55 -2.50 -12.26
C ASN A 293 3.15 -2.15 -10.82
N LEU A 294 3.65 -2.91 -9.83
CA LEU A 294 3.45 -2.59 -8.43
C LEU A 294 4.13 -1.27 -8.06
N GLY A 295 5.41 -1.10 -8.42
CA GLY A 295 6.16 0.13 -8.16
C GLY A 295 5.44 1.35 -8.73
N ALA A 296 5.01 1.26 -9.99
CA ALA A 296 4.26 2.32 -10.65
C ALA A 296 2.90 2.58 -9.97
N LEU A 297 2.16 1.55 -9.53
CA LEU A 297 0.94 1.74 -8.72
C LEU A 297 1.24 2.55 -7.45
N LEU A 298 2.34 2.27 -6.75
CA LEU A 298 2.69 2.99 -5.53
C LEU A 298 2.99 4.46 -5.81
N SER A 299 3.73 4.76 -6.88
CA SER A 299 3.98 6.13 -7.32
C SER A 299 2.66 6.85 -7.62
N ARG A 300 1.80 6.27 -8.48
CA ARG A 300 0.49 6.85 -8.81
C ARG A 300 -0.39 7.08 -7.58
N TYR A 301 -0.31 6.20 -6.58
CA TYR A 301 -1.04 6.37 -5.32
C TYR A 301 -0.50 7.55 -4.49
N GLN A 302 0.83 7.72 -4.43
CA GLN A 302 1.46 8.86 -3.78
C GLN A 302 1.10 10.16 -4.50
N ASP A 303 1.19 10.19 -5.82
CA ASP A 303 0.85 11.36 -6.64
C ASP A 303 -0.61 11.76 -6.47
N LYS A 304 -1.52 10.77 -6.47
CA LYS A 304 -2.95 11.01 -6.21
C LYS A 304 -3.20 11.62 -4.82
N ASN A 305 -2.47 11.17 -3.80
CA ASN A 305 -2.59 11.73 -2.45
C ASN A 305 -2.03 13.16 -2.39
N LEU A 306 -0.88 13.42 -3.02
CA LEU A 306 -0.32 14.76 -3.14
C LEU A 306 -1.31 15.72 -3.81
N VAL A 307 -1.87 15.34 -4.96
CA VAL A 307 -2.86 16.15 -5.69
C VAL A 307 -4.10 16.40 -4.84
N ASN A 308 -4.61 15.37 -4.15
CA ASN A 308 -5.78 15.52 -3.28
C ASN A 308 -5.51 16.49 -2.13
N ASP A 309 -4.39 16.33 -1.42
CA ASP A 309 -4.02 17.20 -0.31
C ASP A 309 -3.79 18.64 -0.78
N ALA A 310 -3.12 18.82 -1.91
CA ALA A 310 -2.94 20.14 -2.53
C ALA A 310 -4.29 20.80 -2.83
N VAL A 311 -5.23 20.07 -3.44
CA VAL A 311 -6.58 20.58 -3.72
C VAL A 311 -7.31 20.98 -2.43
N GLN A 312 -7.22 20.17 -1.36
CA GLN A 312 -7.88 20.50 -0.09
C GLN A 312 -7.26 21.73 0.58
N VAL A 313 -5.93 21.84 0.58
CA VAL A 313 -5.24 23.00 1.13
C VAL A 313 -5.59 24.26 0.36
N CYS A 314 -5.56 24.23 -0.98
CA CYS A 314 -5.97 25.35 -1.82
C CYS A 314 -7.44 25.75 -1.57
N LYS A 315 -8.35 24.77 -1.46
CA LYS A 315 -9.76 25.05 -1.13
C LYS A 315 -9.91 25.74 0.23
N LYS A 316 -9.14 25.31 1.23
CA LYS A 316 -9.15 25.93 2.55
C LYS A 316 -8.65 27.37 2.48
N ILE A 317 -7.49 27.61 1.88
CA ILE A 317 -6.91 28.95 1.70
C ILE A 317 -7.92 29.86 1.00
N ARG A 318 -8.58 29.37 -0.07
CA ARG A 318 -9.59 30.14 -0.79
C ARG A 318 -10.80 30.48 0.08
N THR A 319 -11.28 29.52 0.86
CA THR A 319 -12.42 29.72 1.77
C THR A 319 -12.09 30.78 2.82
N ASP A 320 -10.91 30.68 3.44
CA ASP A 320 -10.47 31.64 4.47
C ASP A 320 -10.34 33.06 3.88
N LEU A 321 -9.78 33.21 2.68
CA LEU A 321 -9.65 34.50 1.99
C LEU A 321 -11.00 35.08 1.53
N ASP A 322 -11.92 34.23 1.04
CA ASP A 322 -13.26 34.66 0.66
C ASP A 322 -14.04 35.17 1.90
N GLU A 323 -13.77 34.65 3.09
CA GLU A 323 -14.31 35.17 4.36
C GLU A 323 -13.69 36.52 4.74
N GLU A 324 -12.39 36.72 4.53
CA GLU A 324 -11.73 38.01 4.77
C GLU A 324 -12.25 39.10 3.82
N VAL A 325 -12.49 38.77 2.55
CA VAL A 325 -13.12 39.67 1.57
C VAL A 325 -14.54 40.05 2.01
N LYS A 326 -15.34 39.08 2.48
CA LYS A 326 -16.69 39.36 3.00
C LYS A 326 -16.68 40.24 4.25
N GLN A 327 -15.59 40.24 5.01
CA GLN A 327 -15.39 41.07 6.20
C GLN A 327 -14.73 42.42 5.87
N ASP A 328 -14.57 42.76 4.58
CA ASP A 328 -13.89 43.97 4.09
C ASP A 328 -12.46 44.13 4.66
N LYS A 329 -11.80 43.03 5.06
CA LYS A 329 -10.43 43.04 5.59
C LYS A 329 -9.39 43.20 4.48
N VAL A 330 -9.69 42.64 3.31
CA VAL A 330 -8.86 42.68 2.10
C VAL A 330 -9.74 42.89 0.88
N THR A 331 -9.21 43.51 -0.17
CA THR A 331 -9.91 43.58 -1.45
C THR A 331 -9.86 42.24 -2.17
N LYS A 332 -10.76 42.03 -3.14
CA LYS A 332 -10.73 40.81 -3.97
C LYS A 332 -9.40 40.61 -4.70
N GLU A 333 -8.80 41.69 -5.20
CA GLU A 333 -7.52 41.67 -5.89
C GLU A 333 -6.38 41.26 -4.94
N GLN A 334 -6.37 41.81 -3.72
CA GLN A 334 -5.42 41.41 -2.68
C GLN A 334 -5.60 39.93 -2.29
N ALA A 335 -6.84 39.47 -2.15
CA ALA A 335 -7.13 38.06 -1.86
C ALA A 335 -6.66 37.13 -2.99
N ASP A 336 -6.83 37.49 -4.25
CA ASP A 336 -6.35 36.69 -5.38
C ASP A 336 -4.80 36.59 -5.39
N GLN A 337 -4.09 37.68 -5.06
CA GLN A 337 -2.63 37.64 -4.90
C GLN A 337 -2.20 36.78 -3.70
N MET A 338 -2.82 36.98 -2.53
CA MET A 338 -2.55 36.20 -1.32
C MET A 338 -2.83 34.71 -1.52
N PHE A 339 -3.85 34.37 -2.32
CA PHE A 339 -4.16 33.00 -2.69
C PHE A 339 -3.02 32.35 -3.45
N ILE A 340 -2.47 33.02 -4.46
CA ILE A 340 -1.33 32.49 -5.24
C ILE A 340 -0.13 32.28 -4.32
N GLU A 341 0.26 33.30 -3.55
CA GLU A 341 1.43 33.22 -2.66
C GLU A 341 1.29 32.11 -1.61
N SER A 342 0.12 32.00 -0.98
CA SER A 342 -0.15 31.00 0.05
C SER A 342 -0.23 29.58 -0.52
N SER A 343 -0.82 29.43 -1.70
CA SER A 343 -0.92 28.13 -2.37
C SER A 343 0.45 27.61 -2.82
N VAL A 344 1.31 28.49 -3.33
CA VAL A 344 2.70 28.14 -3.68
C VAL A 344 3.49 27.70 -2.45
N LYS A 345 3.40 28.44 -1.35
CA LYS A 345 4.06 28.06 -0.08
C LYS A 345 3.54 26.73 0.46
N ALA A 346 2.23 26.51 0.39
CA ALA A 346 1.62 25.25 0.81
C ALA A 346 2.06 24.08 -0.06
N MET A 347 2.13 24.26 -1.39
CA MET A 347 2.60 23.22 -2.31
C MET A 347 4.07 22.88 -2.05
N ALA A 348 4.93 23.88 -1.89
CA ALA A 348 6.33 23.67 -1.52
C ALA A 348 6.45 22.92 -0.18
N HIS A 349 5.60 23.24 0.79
CA HIS A 349 5.56 22.51 2.06
C HIS A 349 5.16 21.05 1.88
N LEU A 350 4.11 20.77 1.09
CA LEU A 350 3.68 19.41 0.79
C LEU A 350 4.82 18.64 0.10
N MET A 351 5.42 19.19 -0.94
CA MET A 351 6.50 18.58 -1.70
C MET A 351 7.75 18.32 -0.83
N VAL A 352 8.14 19.25 0.04
CA VAL A 352 9.37 19.09 0.84
C VAL A 352 9.15 18.24 2.07
N TYR A 353 8.06 18.41 2.79
CA TYR A 353 7.88 17.83 4.14
C TYR A 353 6.93 16.65 4.18
N VAL A 354 5.98 16.54 3.25
CA VAL A 354 4.94 15.50 3.28
C VAL A 354 5.18 14.44 2.20
N TYR A 355 5.51 14.87 0.99
CA TYR A 355 5.70 14.04 -0.21
C TYR A 355 7.06 14.31 -0.89
N PRO A 356 8.19 14.25 -0.17
CA PRO A 356 9.54 14.45 -0.74
C PRO A 356 9.90 13.47 -1.87
N ASP A 357 9.14 12.39 -1.95
CA ASP A 357 9.39 11.27 -2.87
C ASP A 357 8.60 11.39 -4.17
N ALA A 358 7.59 12.26 -4.23
CA ALA A 358 6.78 12.52 -5.42
C ALA A 358 7.41 13.59 -6.34
N VAL A 359 8.64 14.00 -6.04
CA VAL A 359 9.35 15.06 -6.76
C VAL A 359 10.67 14.51 -7.29
N ASP A 360 10.71 14.32 -8.60
CA ASP A 360 11.90 13.83 -9.30
C ASP A 360 12.82 14.95 -9.78
N ASP A 361 12.34 16.20 -9.81
CA ASP A 361 13.01 17.35 -10.42
C ASP A 361 13.94 18.13 -9.46
N PHE A 362 14.14 17.64 -8.23
CA PHE A 362 15.09 18.28 -7.32
C PHE A 362 16.49 18.26 -7.91
N THR A 363 17.14 19.43 -7.94
CA THR A 363 18.58 19.53 -8.16
C THR A 363 19.34 18.73 -7.11
N GLU A 364 20.61 18.39 -7.35
CA GLU A 364 21.42 17.67 -6.37
C GLU A 364 21.49 18.41 -5.02
N GLU A 365 21.53 19.75 -5.05
CA GLU A 365 21.55 20.60 -3.86
C GLU A 365 20.20 20.60 -3.11
N GLU A 366 19.08 20.70 -3.82
CA GLU A 366 17.75 20.60 -3.22
C GLU A 366 17.50 19.21 -2.64
N GLN A 367 17.93 18.15 -3.35
CA GLN A 367 17.81 16.78 -2.89
C GLN A 367 18.60 16.55 -1.60
N LYS A 368 19.81 17.10 -1.54
CA LYS A 368 20.63 17.17 -0.33
C LYS A 368 19.85 17.85 0.80
N GLY A 369 19.25 19.02 0.54
CA GLY A 369 18.42 19.73 1.53
C GLY A 369 17.23 18.91 2.03
N VAL A 370 16.50 18.25 1.13
CA VAL A 370 15.36 17.39 1.45
C VAL A 370 15.80 16.16 2.26
N ASN A 371 16.88 15.49 1.84
CA ASN A 371 17.42 14.33 2.56
C ASN A 371 17.87 14.72 3.97
N TYR A 372 18.47 15.91 4.15
CA TYR A 372 18.77 16.44 5.47
C TYR A 372 17.50 16.63 6.31
N ILE A 373 16.48 17.31 5.78
CA ILE A 373 15.20 17.54 6.48
C ILE A 373 14.64 16.22 7.02
N HIS A 374 14.67 15.16 6.20
CA HIS A 374 14.13 13.84 6.53
C HIS A 374 15.10 12.90 7.27
N SER A 375 16.30 13.37 7.64
CA SER A 375 17.37 12.54 8.22
C SER A 375 17.70 11.31 7.38
N VAL A 376 17.70 11.43 6.06
CA VAL A 376 17.94 10.34 5.11
C VAL A 376 19.38 10.39 4.65
N ILE A 377 20.13 9.30 4.81
CA ILE A 377 21.52 9.16 4.36
C ILE A 377 21.69 7.93 3.47
N ARG A 378 22.74 7.89 2.65
CA ARG A 378 23.07 6.69 1.88
C ARG A 378 23.63 5.58 2.77
N GLU A 379 23.29 4.32 2.48
CA GLU A 379 23.74 3.15 3.24
C GLU A 379 25.28 3.02 3.24
N ASP A 380 25.93 3.31 2.11
CA ASP A 380 27.39 3.26 1.95
C ASP A 380 28.13 4.37 2.71
N LYS A 381 27.39 5.28 3.36
CA LYS A 381 27.91 6.46 4.05
C LYS A 381 27.70 6.43 5.57
N ILE A 382 27.09 5.37 6.11
CA ILE A 382 26.79 5.21 7.55
C ILE A 382 28.05 5.32 8.42
N GLU A 383 29.13 4.61 8.07
CA GLU A 383 30.31 4.53 8.94
C GLU A 383 31.10 5.85 8.98
N GLU A 384 31.17 6.54 7.85
CA GLU A 384 31.86 7.82 7.72
C GLU A 384 31.00 8.93 8.40
N PHE A 385 29.66 8.84 8.38
CA PHE A 385 28.76 9.65 9.25
C PHE A 385 29.01 9.40 10.75
N LYS A 386 29.04 8.14 11.20
CA LYS A 386 29.26 7.79 12.62
C LYS A 386 30.61 8.31 13.12
N PHE A 387 31.66 8.17 12.31
CA PHE A 387 32.99 8.64 12.65
C PHE A 387 33.01 10.16 12.87
N PHE A 388 32.35 10.93 12.01
CA PHE A 388 32.31 12.37 12.11
C PHE A 388 31.62 12.86 13.37
N TYR A 389 30.47 12.25 13.70
CA TYR A 389 29.66 12.64 14.86
C TYR A 389 29.93 11.82 16.12
N GLN A 390 31.00 11.02 16.18
CA GLN A 390 31.30 10.16 17.34
C GLN A 390 31.46 10.96 18.64
N ASN A 391 31.98 12.18 18.55
CA ASN A 391 32.17 13.07 19.70
C ASN A 391 30.84 13.52 20.31
N PHE A 392 29.73 13.37 19.59
CA PHE A 392 28.39 13.68 20.07
C PHE A 392 27.84 12.61 21.03
N ILE A 393 28.42 11.41 21.02
CA ILE A 393 28.05 10.33 21.93
C ILE A 393 28.49 10.67 23.36
N GLY A 394 27.60 10.46 24.32
CA GLY A 394 27.79 10.73 25.75
C GLY A 394 27.33 12.11 26.21
N HIS A 395 26.96 13.01 25.28
CA HIS A 395 26.43 14.33 25.60
C HIS A 395 25.06 14.27 26.26
N ASP A 396 24.85 15.17 27.22
CA ASP A 396 23.57 15.33 27.92
C ASP A 396 22.63 16.20 27.10
N PHE A 397 21.35 15.83 27.10
CA PHE A 397 20.30 16.44 26.31
C PHE A 397 19.03 16.57 27.15
N LYS A 398 18.35 17.71 27.05
CA LYS A 398 17.03 17.93 27.68
C LYS A 398 16.03 18.25 26.58
N PHE A 399 14.90 17.54 26.58
CA PHE A 399 13.79 17.79 25.66
C PHE A 399 12.88 18.89 26.23
N ASP A 400 12.35 19.77 25.38
CA ASP A 400 11.52 20.90 25.84
C ASP A 400 10.29 20.47 26.67
N ASP A 401 9.79 19.26 26.41
CA ASP A 401 8.61 18.69 27.08
C ASP A 401 8.94 17.78 28.29
N ASP A 402 10.21 17.69 28.71
CA ASP A 402 10.63 16.72 29.73
C ASP A 402 11.66 17.29 30.72
N ASP A 403 11.46 17.04 32.01
CA ASP A 403 12.43 17.39 33.06
C ASP A 403 13.56 16.36 33.22
N VAL A 404 13.52 15.28 32.43
CA VAL A 404 14.54 14.23 32.42
C VAL A 404 15.73 14.64 31.55
N ILE A 405 16.94 14.42 32.07
CA ILE A 405 18.18 14.50 31.31
C ILE A 405 18.41 13.17 30.60
N TYR A 406 18.76 13.22 29.34
CA TYR A 406 19.11 12.06 28.55
C TYR A 406 20.55 12.13 28.07
N LYS A 407 21.25 10.99 28.04
CA LYS A 407 22.55 10.87 27.40
C LYS A 407 22.40 10.33 26.00
N MET A 408 23.01 11.00 25.02
CA MET A 408 23.14 10.49 23.67
C MET A 408 24.01 9.21 23.70
N ASN A 409 23.47 8.09 23.26
CA ASN A 409 24.13 6.77 23.34
C ASN A 409 24.75 6.34 22.02
N GLU A 410 23.99 6.40 20.94
CA GLU A 410 24.42 5.90 19.63
C GLU A 410 23.55 6.45 18.50
N PHE A 411 24.02 6.31 17.26
CA PHE A 411 23.22 6.54 16.06
C PHE A 411 22.59 5.24 15.57
N ILE A 412 21.30 5.29 15.26
CA ILE A 412 20.51 4.16 14.75
C ILE A 412 20.06 4.45 13.33
N PHE A 413 20.09 3.44 12.47
CA PHE A 413 19.71 3.55 11.06
C PHE A 413 18.62 2.54 10.72
N SER A 414 17.51 2.99 10.14
CA SER A 414 16.49 2.11 9.52
C SER A 414 16.59 2.14 8.02
N ARG A 415 16.25 1.02 7.39
CA ARG A 415 15.99 0.99 5.95
C ARG A 415 14.87 1.98 5.61
N PHE A 416 15.12 2.82 4.60
CA PHE A 416 14.15 3.77 4.11
C PHE A 416 13.65 3.38 2.72
N LYS A 417 14.49 3.56 1.68
CA LYS A 417 14.12 3.24 0.29
C LYS A 417 15.35 3.07 -0.60
N ILE A 418 15.14 2.64 -1.84
CA ILE A 418 16.17 2.70 -2.88
C ILE A 418 15.83 3.88 -3.78
N LYS A 419 16.76 4.80 -4.02
CA LYS A 419 16.61 5.93 -4.95
C LYS A 419 17.77 5.86 -5.96
N ASN A 420 17.45 5.81 -7.26
CA ASN A 420 18.45 5.73 -8.34
C ASN A 420 19.48 4.59 -8.15
N GLY A 421 19.03 3.43 -7.68
CA GLY A 421 19.89 2.27 -7.39
C GLY A 421 20.70 2.38 -6.08
N VAL A 422 20.60 3.49 -5.36
CA VAL A 422 21.29 3.71 -4.07
C VAL A 422 20.34 3.41 -2.93
N LYS A 423 20.77 2.59 -1.97
CA LYS A 423 20.02 2.31 -0.75
C LYS A 423 20.15 3.49 0.21
N MET A 424 19.01 3.97 0.68
CA MET A 424 18.87 5.09 1.60
C MET A 424 18.37 4.59 2.96
N MET A 425 18.86 5.23 4.02
CA MET A 425 18.63 4.89 5.42
C MET A 425 18.14 6.12 6.18
N LYS A 426 17.17 5.97 7.08
CA LYS A 426 16.80 7.03 8.03
C LYS A 426 17.69 6.95 9.26
N ALA A 427 18.30 8.07 9.62
CA ALA A 427 19.21 8.22 10.75
C ALA A 427 18.49 8.82 11.97
N TYR A 428 18.73 8.21 13.13
CA TYR A 428 18.16 8.63 14.41
C TYR A 428 19.24 8.71 15.48
N CYS A 429 19.08 9.66 16.39
CA CYS A 429 19.80 9.72 17.64
C CYS A 429 19.08 8.86 18.69
N CYS A 430 19.80 7.94 19.33
CA CYS A 430 19.30 7.16 20.47
C CYS A 430 19.78 7.77 21.78
N PHE A 431 18.83 8.23 22.60
CA PHE A 431 19.06 8.84 23.90
C PHE A 431 18.66 7.88 25.02
N ILE A 432 19.40 7.85 26.13
CA ILE A 432 19.12 7.05 27.33
C ILE A 432 18.87 7.99 28.51
N SER A 433 17.70 7.91 29.12
CA SER A 433 17.32 8.65 30.33
C SER A 433 18.28 8.33 31.47
N THR A 434 18.80 9.37 32.12
CA THR A 434 19.66 9.20 33.31
C THR A 434 18.91 8.72 34.54
N ASN A 435 17.57 8.80 34.54
CA ASN A 435 16.74 8.48 35.70
C ASN A 435 16.35 7.01 35.75
N ASP A 436 15.92 6.46 34.62
CA ASP A 436 15.32 5.12 34.53
C ASP A 436 15.90 4.25 33.41
N GLY A 437 16.89 4.76 32.66
CA GLY A 437 17.50 4.05 31.54
C GLY A 437 16.59 3.89 30.32
N SER A 438 15.41 4.53 30.31
CA SER A 438 14.50 4.49 29.16
C SER A 438 15.15 5.09 27.91
N LYS A 439 14.87 4.49 26.75
CA LYS A 439 15.38 4.97 25.46
C LYS A 439 14.38 5.88 24.77
N LYS A 440 14.89 6.95 24.17
CA LYS A 440 14.15 7.87 23.29
C LYS A 440 14.90 8.04 21.97
N TYR A 441 14.16 8.05 20.87
CA TYR A 441 14.73 8.17 19.52
C TYR A 441 14.24 9.45 18.86
N TRP A 442 15.15 10.19 18.22
CA TRP A 442 14.80 11.40 17.49
C TRP A 442 15.54 11.45 16.15
N PRO A 443 14.88 11.83 15.02
CA PRO A 443 15.56 12.26 13.81
C PRO A 443 16.82 13.10 14.08
N VAL A 444 17.92 12.75 13.41
CA VAL A 444 19.21 13.46 13.53
C VAL A 444 19.06 14.95 13.21
N SER A 445 18.30 15.29 12.16
CA SER A 445 18.12 16.66 11.68
C SER A 445 17.44 17.56 12.71
N ASP A 446 16.48 17.03 13.46
CA ASP A 446 15.81 17.76 14.54
C ASP A 446 16.77 18.01 15.71
N VAL A 447 17.52 16.98 16.13
CA VAL A 447 18.53 17.12 17.20
C VAL A 447 19.58 18.17 16.84
N PHE A 448 20.09 18.12 15.61
CA PHE A 448 21.10 19.07 15.15
C PHE A 448 20.55 20.50 15.10
N ARG A 449 19.30 20.68 14.66
CA ARG A 449 18.62 21.98 14.68
C ARG A 449 18.44 22.50 16.10
N THR A 450 17.99 21.68 17.04
CA THR A 450 17.82 22.08 18.45
C THR A 450 19.12 22.52 19.09
N LEU A 451 20.25 21.89 18.72
CA LEU A 451 21.56 22.22 19.26
C LEU A 451 22.31 23.29 18.48
N ASN A 452 21.67 23.86 17.46
CA ASN A 452 22.29 24.82 16.54
C ASN A 452 23.63 24.31 15.99
N LEU A 453 23.72 23.00 15.75
CA LEU A 453 24.88 22.39 15.11
C LEU A 453 24.87 22.75 13.62
N PRO A 454 26.04 22.92 13.00
CA PRO A 454 26.11 23.20 11.57
C PRO A 454 25.35 22.11 10.82
N THR A 455 24.34 22.57 10.07
CA THR A 455 23.42 21.73 9.29
C THR A 455 24.16 20.92 8.22
N TYR A 456 25.30 21.44 7.77
CA TYR A 456 26.11 20.96 6.66
C TYR A 456 27.57 21.34 6.88
N PRO A 457 28.51 20.39 6.98
CA PRO A 457 29.80 20.64 6.41
C PRO A 457 29.66 20.43 4.90
N GLU A 458 29.85 21.50 4.11
CA GLU A 458 29.66 21.56 2.63
C GLU A 458 30.39 20.44 1.85
N GLU A 459 31.36 19.80 2.49
CA GLU A 459 32.27 18.82 1.88
C GLU A 459 31.72 17.39 1.81
N PHE A 460 30.53 17.11 2.35
CA PHE A 460 30.12 15.72 2.52
C PHE A 460 28.94 15.23 1.66
N SER A 461 29.20 14.12 0.98
CA SER A 461 28.35 13.44 -0.02
C SER A 461 27.40 12.37 0.55
N TRP A 462 27.00 12.49 1.82
CA TRP A 462 26.18 11.47 2.51
C TRP A 462 24.71 11.43 2.11
N LEU A 463 24.22 12.56 1.61
CA LEU A 463 22.81 12.87 1.38
C LEU A 463 22.47 12.63 -0.09
#